data_AF-A0A936F605-F1
#
_entry.id   AF-A0A936F605-F1
#
_cell.length_a   1.000
_cell.length_b   1.000
_cell.length_c   1.000
_cell.angle_alpha   90.00
_cell.angle_beta   90.00
_cell.angle_gamma   90.00
#
_symmetry.space_group_name_H-M   'P 1'
#
loop_
_entity.id
_entity.type
_entity.pdbx_description
1 polymer ?
#
loop_
_entity_poly.entity_id
_entity_poly.type
_entity_poly.pdbx_seq_one_letter_code
_entity_poly.pdbx_strand_id
1 'polypeptide(L)' 'MRIGCMEEDHDGVPGIASYVADNGCGFDMNTPDTRGKGVSNIHARANSLHGALRYQTGAGSGTTVTLWLPYERTAR' A
#
# COMPACT_ATOMS: atom_id res chain seq x y z
N MET A 1 9.41 9.19 10.85
CA MET A 1 8.18 8.92 10.07
C MET A 1 8.11 9.89 8.91
N ARG A 2 7.81 9.41 7.70
CA ARG A 2 7.60 10.23 6.50
C ARG A 2 6.24 9.88 5.90
N ILE A 3 5.56 10.88 5.35
CA ILE A 3 4.29 10.73 4.65
C ILE A 3 4.43 11.56 3.37
N GLY A 4 3.91 11.05 2.26
CA GLY A 4 3.96 11.78 1.00
C GLY A 4 3.05 11.16 -0.04
N CYS A 5 3.03 11.79 -1.21
CA CYS A 5 2.35 11.28 -2.38
C CYS A 5 3.09 11.67 -3.66
N MET A 6 2.82 10.95 -4.74
CA MET A 6 3.34 11.22 -6.07
C MET A 6 2.34 10.75 -7.12
N GLU A 7 2.35 11.39 -8.29
CA GLU A 7 1.65 10.86 -9.46
C GLU A 7 2.34 9.59 -9.93
N GLU A 8 1.56 8.56 -10.25
CA GLU A 8 2.06 7.28 -10.71
C GLU A 8 1.05 6.67 -11.69
N ASP A 9 1.55 6.17 -12.83
CA ASP A 9 0.76 5.42 -13.80
C ASP A 9 0.88 3.92 -13.51
N HIS A 10 -0.25 3.22 -13.57
CA HIS A 10 -0.31 1.76 -13.50
C HIS A 10 -1.04 1.24 -14.74
N ASP A 11 -0.30 0.51 -15.59
CA ASP A 11 -0.82 -0.11 -16.81
C ASP A 11 -1.61 0.86 -17.73
N GLY A 12 -1.16 2.11 -17.84
CA GLY A 12 -1.80 3.15 -18.65
C GLY A 12 -2.96 3.86 -17.95
N VAL A 13 -3.19 3.58 -16.67
CA VAL A 13 -4.17 4.29 -15.83
C VAL A 13 -3.44 5.29 -14.94
N PRO A 14 -3.70 6.60 -15.07
CA PRO A 14 -3.08 7.60 -14.22
C PRO A 14 -3.71 7.60 -12.82
N GLY A 15 -2.89 7.83 -11.80
CA GLY A 15 -3.35 7.86 -10.42
C GLY A 15 -2.37 8.51 -9.46
N ILE A 16 -2.71 8.46 -8.17
CA ILE A 16 -1.89 8.97 -7.08
C ILE A 16 -1.43 7.82 -6.19
N ALA A 17 -0.12 7.74 -5.96
CA ALA A 17 0.47 6.87 -4.96
C ALA A 17 0.75 7.67 -3.69
N SER A 18 0.09 7.31 -2.59
CA SER A 18 0.34 7.85 -1.26
C SER A 18 1.11 6.85 -0.42
N TYR A 19 2.08 7.30 0.37
CA TYR A 19 2.88 6.42 1.21
C TYR A 19 3.01 6.92 2.65
N VAL A 20 3.17 5.95 3.55
CA VAL A 20 3.58 6.16 4.94
C VAL A 20 4.81 5.31 5.19
N ALA A 21 5.88 5.92 5.68
CA ALA A 21 7.14 5.26 6.02
C ALA A 21 7.52 5.50 7.48
N ASP A 22 7.77 4.43 8.21
CA ASP A 22 8.36 4.44 9.54
C ASP A 22 9.75 3.80 9.54
N ASN A 23 10.49 4.01 10.63
CA ASN A 23 11.80 3.43 10.90
C ASN A 23 11.74 2.44 12.09
N GLY A 24 10.60 1.79 12.28
CA GLY A 24 10.40 0.78 13.32
C GLY A 24 11.13 -0.52 13.02
N CYS A 25 10.79 -1.58 13.76
CA CYS A 25 11.43 -2.90 13.60
C CYS A 25 11.06 -3.62 12.30
N GLY A 26 10.07 -3.14 11.55
CA GLY A 26 9.54 -3.83 10.37
C GLY A 26 8.87 -5.16 10.72
N PHE A 27 8.36 -5.87 9.71
CA PHE A 27 7.77 -7.19 9.89
C PHE A 27 7.92 -8.03 8.61
N ASP A 28 7.82 -9.35 8.73
CA ASP A 28 7.91 -10.25 7.58
C ASP A 28 6.53 -10.49 6.97
N MET A 29 6.29 -9.97 5.77
CA MET A 29 5.06 -10.13 4.99
C MET A 29 4.76 -11.59 4.58
N ASN A 30 5.75 -12.48 4.63
CA ASN A 30 5.60 -13.89 4.28
C ASN A 30 5.19 -14.77 5.47
N THR A 31 5.18 -14.22 6.68
CA THR A 31 4.67 -14.96 7.84
C THR A 31 3.14 -14.99 7.82
N PRO A 32 2.48 -16.15 8.02
CA PRO A 32 1.02 -16.24 7.97
C PRO A 32 0.30 -15.30 8.95
N ASP A 33 0.92 -15.03 10.10
CA ASP A 33 0.36 -14.17 11.16
C ASP A 33 0.43 -12.66 10.87
N THR A 34 1.34 -12.19 10.00
CA THR A 34 1.38 -10.77 9.60
C THR A 34 0.28 -10.39 8.62
N ARG A 35 -0.45 -11.37 8.06
CA ARG A 35 -1.73 -11.16 7.35
C ARG A 35 -2.92 -11.11 8.30
N GLY A 36 -2.73 -10.56 9.50
CA GLY A 36 -3.84 -10.24 10.40
C GLY A 36 -4.94 -9.41 9.72
N LYS A 37 -6.09 -9.27 10.38
CA LYS A 37 -7.28 -8.60 9.81
C LYS A 37 -6.98 -7.20 9.25
N GLY A 38 -6.02 -6.47 9.82
CA GLY A 38 -5.62 -5.14 9.35
C GLY A 38 -5.09 -5.14 7.91
N VAL A 39 -4.04 -5.90 7.63
CA VAL A 39 -3.42 -6.02 6.30
C VAL A 39 -4.41 -6.58 5.29
N SER A 40 -5.12 -7.64 5.67
CA SER A 40 -6.14 -8.27 4.82
C SER A 40 -7.27 -7.29 4.45
N ASN A 41 -7.76 -6.50 5.40
CA ASN A 41 -8.82 -5.52 5.14
C ASN A 41 -8.35 -4.37 4.24
N ILE A 42 -7.12 -3.88 4.42
CA ILE A 42 -6.59 -2.80 3.57
C ILE A 42 -6.37 -3.31 2.15
N HIS A 43 -5.84 -4.52 1.98
CA HIS A 43 -5.75 -5.16 0.66
C HIS A 43 -7.12 -5.30 -0.01
N ALA A 44 -8.12 -5.82 0.71
CA ALA A 44 -9.47 -5.96 0.17
C ALA A 44 -10.07 -4.62 -0.25
N ARG A 45 -9.87 -3.56 0.55
CA ARG A 45 -10.34 -2.20 0.21
C ARG A 45 -9.61 -1.63 -1.00
N ALA A 46 -8.27 -1.73 -1.05
CA ALA A 46 -7.50 -1.28 -2.21
C ALA A 46 -7.99 -1.96 -3.49
N ASN A 47 -8.16 -3.29 -3.46
CA ASN A 47 -8.68 -4.06 -4.59
C ASN A 47 -10.11 -3.62 -4.97
N SER A 48 -10.99 -3.37 -4.01
CA SER A 48 -12.37 -2.89 -4.29
C SER A 48 -12.41 -1.52 -4.97
N LEU A 49 -11.34 -0.73 -4.82
CA LEU A 49 -11.17 0.59 -5.43
C LEU A 49 -10.38 0.52 -6.75
N HIS A 50 -10.05 -0.67 -7.23
CA HIS A 50 -9.12 -0.91 -8.35
C HIS A 50 -7.73 -0.28 -8.11
N GLY A 51 -7.37 -0.11 -6.84
CA GLY A 51 -6.07 0.37 -6.41
C GLY A 51 -5.07 -0.76 -6.23
N ALA A 52 -3.83 -0.38 -5.98
CA ALA A 52 -2.74 -1.30 -5.68
C ALA A 52 -2.11 -0.93 -4.34
N LEU A 53 -1.82 -1.96 -3.54
CA LEU A 53 -1.18 -1.81 -2.24
C LEU A 53 0.18 -2.51 -2.25
N ARG A 54 1.24 -1.79 -1.88
CA ARG A 54 2.61 -2.30 -1.83
C ARG A 54 3.18 -2.11 -0.43
N TYR A 55 3.89 -3.13 0.05
CA TYR A 55 4.63 -3.08 1.30
C TYR A 55 6.12 -3.26 1.00
N GLN A 56 6.93 -2.37 1.57
CA GLN A 56 8.38 -2.53 1.66
C GLN A 56 8.71 -2.55 3.14
N THR A 57 8.98 -3.74 3.68
CA THR A 57 9.26 -3.93 5.10
C THR A 57 10.28 -5.03 5.27
N GLY A 58 11.06 -4.95 6.35
CA GLY A 58 12.07 -5.94 6.69
C GLY A 58 12.57 -5.72 8.12
N ALA A 59 13.05 -6.78 8.76
CA ALA A 59 13.55 -6.72 10.13
C ALA A 59 14.63 -5.63 10.27
N GLY A 60 14.41 -4.66 11.15
CA GLY A 60 15.30 -3.52 11.41
C GLY A 60 15.33 -2.45 10.32
N SER A 61 14.55 -2.59 9.24
CA SER A 61 14.54 -1.66 8.09
C SER A 61 13.35 -0.69 8.08
N GLY A 62 12.49 -0.75 9.09
CA GLY A 62 11.22 -0.02 9.10
C GLY A 62 10.18 -0.63 8.16
N THR A 63 9.10 0.12 7.95
CA THR A 63 8.04 -0.23 7.01
C THR A 63 7.68 0.99 6.16
N THR A 64 7.53 0.77 4.85
CA THR A 64 6.84 1.69 3.94
C THR A 64 5.61 0.98 3.38
N VAL A 65 4.45 1.61 3.53
CA VAL A 65 3.19 1.19 2.92
C VAL A 65 2.82 2.20 1.86
N THR A 66 2.57 1.74 0.64
CA THR A 66 2.16 2.59 -0.48
C THR A 66 0.81 2.12 -1.01
N LEU A 67 -0.16 3.03 -1.06
CA LEU A 67 -1.45 2.85 -1.70
C LEU A 67 -1.49 3.69 -2.97
N TRP A 68 -1.67 3.04 -4.11
CA TRP A 68 -1.99 3.68 -5.37
C TRP A 68 -3.50 3.58 -5.63
N LEU A 69 -4.10 4.69 -6.06
CA LEU A 69 -5.49 4.77 -6.52
C LEU A 69 -5.55 5.47 -7.88
N PRO A 70 -6.40 5.03 -8.82
CA PRO A 70 -6.64 5.77 -10.04
C PRO A 70 -7.27 7.13 -9.71
N TYR A 71 -7.01 8.16 -10.53
CA TYR A 71 -7.62 9.48 -10.32
C TYR A 71 -9.15 9.42 -10.37
N GLU A 72 -9.67 8.59 -11.27
CA GLU A 72 -11.09 8.39 -11.43
C GLU A 72 -11.42 6.90 -11.50
N ARG A 73 -12.46 6.51 -10.77
CA ARG A 73 -13.10 5.21 -10.91
C ARG A 73 -14.51 5.42 -11.40
N THR A 74 -14.78 5.17 -12.67
CA THR A 74 -16.15 5.12 -13.17
C THR A 74 -16.84 3.93 -12.52
N ALA A 75 -17.84 4.19 -11.67
CA ALA A 75 -18.68 3.12 -11.14
C ALA A 75 -19.41 2.46 -12.33
N ARG A 76 -19.27 1.14 -12.45
CA ARG A 76 -20.18 0.31 -13.25
C ARG A 76 -21.22 -0.31 -12.34
#